data_AF-D6PD90-F1
#
_entry.id   AF-D6PD90-F1
#
_cell.length_a   1.000
_cell.length_b   1.000
_cell.length_c   1.000
_cell.angle_alpha   90.00
_cell.angle_beta   90.00
_cell.angle_gamma   90.00
#
_symmetry.space_group_name_H-M   'P 1'
#
loop_
_entity.id
_entity.type
_entity.pdbx_description
1 polymer ?
#
loop_
_entity_poly.entity_id
_entity_poly.type
_entity_poly.pdbx_seq_one_letter_code
_entity_poly.pdbx_strand_id
1 'polypeptide(L)'
;MPHVGRDTISVGSEIIQSLQNIISKKLAPGSGSVLSVTEFTSDGARNVLPGNSLIKGDVRSRNKEDRLEIKRLMGTLVEGISDAHEITGEVSFETEFVETINSSDQTETVIAVAEELGLSLDGNCEPMSFSEDFAHFSNVVPGCFFFRQWTNWMCIKSPTLKFLRL
;
A
#
# COMPACT_ATOMS: atom_id res chain seq x y z
N MET A 1 4.20 -8.05 -38.17
CA MET A 1 3.09 -9.02 -38.32
C MET A 1 2.46 -9.22 -36.95
N PRO A 2 1.31 -8.62 -36.65
CA PRO A 2 0.76 -8.61 -35.28
C PRO A 2 0.30 -9.98 -34.78
N HIS A 3 -0.26 -10.83 -35.65
CA HIS A 3 -0.81 -12.13 -35.28
C HIS A 3 0.22 -13.19 -34.82
N VAL A 4 1.52 -12.96 -35.08
CA VAL A 4 2.61 -13.85 -34.63
C VAL A 4 3.34 -13.31 -33.40
N GLY A 5 3.14 -12.04 -33.06
CA GLY A 5 3.77 -11.41 -31.90
C GLY A 5 2.82 -11.41 -30.69
N ARG A 6 3.39 -11.16 -29.52
CA ARG A 6 2.65 -10.77 -28.32
C ARG A 6 3.05 -9.35 -27.97
N ASP A 7 2.08 -8.45 -27.88
CA ASP A 7 2.29 -7.04 -27.62
C ASP A 7 2.14 -6.76 -26.12
N THR A 8 3.27 -6.52 -25.45
CA THR A 8 3.27 -6.28 -23.99
C THR A 8 2.60 -4.96 -23.60
N ILE A 9 2.40 -4.00 -24.51
CA ILE A 9 1.66 -2.76 -24.19
C ILE A 9 0.17 -3.06 -24.05
N SER A 10 -0.39 -3.81 -25.00
CA SER A 10 -1.81 -4.20 -24.97
C SER A 10 -2.12 -5.04 -23.74
N VAL A 11 -1.30 -6.07 -23.47
CA VAL A 11 -1.48 -6.92 -22.28
C VAL A 11 -1.27 -6.14 -20.97
N GLY A 12 -0.24 -5.29 -20.91
CA GLY A 12 -0.01 -4.43 -19.75
C GLY A 12 -1.17 -3.47 -19.46
N SER A 13 -1.84 -2.96 -20.50
CA SER A 13 -3.02 -2.10 -20.35
C SER A 13 -4.23 -2.85 -19.78
N GLU A 14 -4.39 -4.13 -20.14
CA GLU A 14 -5.42 -5.00 -19.57
C GLU A 14 -5.13 -5.31 -18.08
N ILE A 15 -3.87 -5.57 -17.74
CA ILE A 15 -3.42 -5.74 -16.37
C ILE A 15 -3.74 -4.47 -15.56
N ILE A 16 -3.34 -3.28 -16.03
CA ILE A 16 -3.59 -2.00 -15.33
C ILE A 16 -5.09 -1.80 -15.05
N GLN A 17 -5.96 -2.06 -16.02
CA GLN A 17 -7.41 -1.97 -15.83
C GLN A 17 -7.91 -2.98 -14.79
N SER A 18 -7.40 -4.21 -14.85
CA SER A 18 -7.77 -5.28 -13.91
C SER A 18 -7.32 -5.00 -12.48
N LEU A 19 -6.16 -4.36 -12.29
CA LEU A 19 -5.67 -3.94 -10.97
C LEU A 19 -6.64 -2.97 -10.27
N GLN A 20 -7.32 -2.09 -11.02
CA GLN A 20 -8.32 -1.17 -10.44
C GLN A 20 -9.55 -1.91 -9.87
N ASN A 21 -9.82 -3.13 -10.36
CA ASN A 21 -10.91 -3.97 -9.85
C ASN A 21 -10.61 -4.56 -8.46
N ILE A 22 -9.33 -4.65 -8.07
CA ILE A 22 -8.96 -5.10 -6.72
C ILE A 22 -9.60 -4.18 -5.68
N ILE A 23 -9.33 -2.88 -5.80
CA ILE A 23 -9.84 -1.88 -4.84
C ILE A 23 -11.37 -1.77 -4.92
N SER A 24 -11.92 -1.74 -6.12
CA SER A 24 -13.35 -1.45 -6.31
C SER A 24 -14.29 -2.65 -6.12
N LYS A 25 -13.79 -3.89 -6.20
CA LYS A 25 -14.62 -5.11 -6.19
C LYS A 25 -14.17 -6.23 -5.26
N LYS A 26 -12.91 -6.22 -4.80
CA LYS A 26 -12.37 -7.31 -3.97
C LYS A 26 -12.17 -6.93 -2.51
N LEU A 27 -12.02 -5.64 -2.21
CA LEU A 27 -11.89 -5.16 -0.83
C LEU A 27 -13.23 -4.66 -0.27
N ALA A 28 -13.34 -4.66 1.05
CA ALA A 28 -14.49 -4.14 1.74
C ALA A 28 -14.67 -2.63 1.45
N PRO A 29 -15.93 -2.16 1.28
CA PRO A 29 -16.21 -0.73 1.22
C PRO A 29 -15.65 -0.04 2.48
N GLY A 30 -14.81 0.97 2.31
CA GLY A 30 -14.19 1.70 3.42
C GLY A 30 -12.87 1.11 3.94
N SER A 31 -12.28 0.10 3.28
CA SER A 31 -10.92 -0.39 3.59
C SER A 31 -9.86 0.72 3.64
N GLY A 32 -10.10 1.83 2.94
CA GLY A 32 -9.15 2.94 2.83
C GLY A 32 -7.89 2.55 2.05
N SER A 33 -7.93 1.42 1.34
CA SER A 33 -6.83 0.95 0.52
C SER A 33 -6.82 1.66 -0.84
N VAL A 34 -5.63 1.97 -1.34
CA VAL A 34 -5.42 2.64 -2.61
C VAL A 34 -4.35 1.88 -3.38
N LEU A 35 -4.61 1.60 -4.65
CA LEU A 35 -3.63 1.08 -5.61
C LEU A 35 -3.49 2.10 -6.73
N SER A 36 -2.28 2.55 -7.00
CA SER A 36 -2.01 3.54 -8.05
C SER A 36 -0.92 3.04 -8.97
N VAL A 37 -1.18 3.03 -10.28
CA VAL A 37 -0.13 2.81 -11.28
C VAL A 37 0.49 4.16 -11.61
N THR A 38 1.80 4.28 -11.46
CA THR A 38 2.54 5.55 -11.55
C THR A 38 3.49 5.58 -12.74
N GLU A 39 3.86 4.43 -13.27
CA GLU A 39 4.77 4.32 -14.42
C GLU A 39 4.33 3.16 -15.31
N PHE A 40 4.41 3.35 -16.63
CA PHE A 40 4.27 2.27 -17.59
C PHE A 40 5.27 2.52 -18.72
N THR A 41 6.33 1.71 -18.77
CA THR A 41 7.39 1.80 -19.77
C THR A 41 7.44 0.53 -20.60
N SER A 42 7.92 0.65 -21.83
CA SER A 42 7.99 -0.44 -22.78
C SER A 42 9.16 -0.25 -23.74
N ASP A 43 9.71 -1.34 -24.25
CA ASP A 43 10.80 -1.35 -25.24
C ASP A 43 10.33 -1.18 -26.70
N GLY A 44 9.04 -0.90 -26.90
CA GLY A 44 8.43 -0.74 -28.21
C GLY A 44 8.93 0.46 -29.02
N ALA A 45 8.80 0.37 -30.34
CA ALA A 45 9.13 1.45 -31.27
C ALA A 45 8.08 1.55 -32.38
N ARG A 46 8.16 2.61 -33.22
CA ARG A 46 7.13 2.96 -34.23
C ARG A 46 6.64 1.80 -35.11
N ASN A 47 7.47 0.78 -35.36
CA ASN A 47 7.13 -0.40 -36.16
C ASN A 47 7.61 -1.73 -35.52
N VAL A 48 7.95 -1.73 -34.24
CA VAL A 48 8.45 -2.90 -33.52
C VAL A 48 7.51 -3.15 -32.35
N LEU A 49 6.91 -4.34 -32.32
CA LEU A 49 6.08 -4.75 -31.18
C LEU A 49 6.98 -4.88 -29.96
N PRO A 50 6.58 -4.31 -28.82
CA PRO A 50 7.34 -4.42 -27.61
C PRO A 50 7.35 -5.87 -27.11
N GLY A 51 8.54 -6.34 -26.75
CA GLY A 51 8.73 -7.65 -26.15
C GLY A 51 8.70 -7.59 -24.62
N ASN A 52 8.93 -6.40 -24.05
CA ASN A 52 8.96 -6.20 -22.61
C ASN A 52 8.25 -4.90 -22.24
N SER A 53 7.53 -4.95 -21.13
CA SER A 53 6.98 -3.77 -20.48
C SER A 53 7.17 -3.84 -18.98
N LEU A 54 7.37 -2.70 -18.36
CA LEU A 54 7.47 -2.54 -16.92
C LEU A 54 6.38 -1.58 -16.45
N ILE A 55 5.52 -2.08 -15.57
CA ILE A 55 4.50 -1.28 -14.89
C ILE A 55 5.05 -1.02 -13.50
N LYS A 56 4.99 0.22 -12.98
CA LYS A 56 5.25 0.55 -11.56
C LYS A 56 4.06 1.22 -10.92
N GLY A 57 3.93 1.05 -9.62
CA GLY A 57 2.80 1.56 -8.87
C GLY A 57 3.03 1.52 -7.38
N ASP A 58 2.07 2.02 -6.62
CA ASP A 58 2.09 2.12 -5.17
C ASP A 58 0.81 1.51 -4.59
N VAL A 59 0.93 0.80 -3.48
CA VAL A 59 -0.22 0.27 -2.72
C VAL A 59 -0.17 0.84 -1.32
N ARG A 60 -1.31 1.37 -0.88
CA ARG A 60 -1.53 1.91 0.45
C ARG A 60 -2.68 1.17 1.08
N SER A 61 -2.53 0.82 2.34
CA SER A 61 -3.56 0.14 3.08
C SER A 61 -3.50 0.53 4.54
N ARG A 62 -4.67 0.50 5.19
CA ARG A 62 -4.86 0.82 6.59
C ARG A 62 -4.59 -0.36 7.51
N ASN A 63 -4.67 -1.56 6.96
CA ASN A 63 -4.52 -2.80 7.68
C ASN A 63 -3.54 -3.71 6.93
N LYS A 64 -2.97 -4.65 7.67
CA LYS A 64 -2.03 -5.61 7.11
C LYS A 64 -2.74 -6.62 6.22
N GLU A 65 -3.97 -6.98 6.58
CA GLU A 65 -4.77 -7.99 5.92
C GLU A 65 -5.15 -7.57 4.50
N ASP A 66 -5.63 -6.34 4.26
CA ASP A 66 -5.96 -5.89 2.92
C ASP A 66 -4.69 -5.72 2.08
N ARG A 67 -3.56 -5.28 2.67
CA ARG A 67 -2.28 -5.22 1.94
C ARG A 67 -1.85 -6.60 1.43
N LEU A 68 -1.92 -7.62 2.28
CA LEU A 68 -1.58 -8.99 1.91
C LEU A 68 -2.55 -9.54 0.86
N GLU A 69 -3.83 -9.24 0.98
CA GLU A 69 -4.83 -9.66 0.00
C GLU A 69 -4.63 -8.96 -1.35
N ILE A 70 -4.31 -7.66 -1.37
CA ILE A 70 -3.94 -6.93 -2.59
C ILE A 70 -2.72 -7.60 -3.24
N LYS A 71 -1.65 -7.85 -2.49
CA LYS A 71 -0.45 -8.54 -3.00
C LYS A 71 -0.81 -9.88 -3.65
N ARG A 72 -1.62 -10.69 -2.98
CA ARG A 72 -2.05 -12.00 -3.49
C ARG A 72 -2.87 -11.87 -4.78
N LEU A 73 -3.85 -10.96 -4.80
CA LEU A 73 -4.72 -10.73 -5.95
C LEU A 73 -3.97 -10.17 -7.16
N MET A 74 -2.98 -9.30 -6.94
CA MET A 74 -2.10 -8.81 -8.00
C MET A 74 -1.36 -9.96 -8.68
N GLY A 75 -0.77 -10.87 -7.91
CA GLY A 75 -0.13 -12.07 -8.44
C GLY A 75 -1.09 -12.91 -9.29
N THR A 76 -2.27 -13.23 -8.75
CA THR A 76 -3.28 -14.02 -9.47
C THR A 76 -3.76 -13.35 -10.76
N LEU A 77 -3.94 -12.03 -10.78
CA LEU A 77 -4.39 -11.30 -11.98
C LEU A 77 -3.29 -11.25 -13.04
N VAL A 78 -2.05 -10.97 -12.65
CA VAL A 78 -0.93 -10.91 -13.59
C VAL A 78 -0.67 -12.28 -14.19
N GLU A 79 -0.64 -13.34 -13.38
CA GLU A 79 -0.48 -14.72 -13.86
C GLU A 79 -1.61 -15.10 -14.83
N GLY A 80 -2.87 -14.93 -14.42
CA GLY A 80 -4.01 -15.33 -15.25
C GLY A 80 -4.14 -14.55 -16.57
N ILE A 81 -3.86 -13.24 -16.57
CA ILE A 81 -3.87 -12.44 -17.81
C ILE A 81 -2.67 -12.81 -18.68
N SER A 82 -1.49 -13.02 -18.09
CA SER A 82 -0.29 -13.41 -18.85
C SER A 82 -0.48 -14.76 -19.54
N ASP A 83 -1.03 -15.74 -18.83
CA ASP A 83 -1.36 -17.07 -19.37
C ASP A 83 -2.38 -16.99 -20.52
N ALA A 84 -3.43 -16.17 -20.37
CA ALA A 84 -4.44 -15.98 -21.40
C ALA A 84 -3.88 -15.38 -22.71
N HIS A 85 -2.79 -14.62 -22.61
CA HIS A 85 -2.08 -14.04 -23.76
C HIS A 85 -0.81 -14.82 -24.15
N GLU A 86 -0.55 -15.97 -23.54
CA GLU A 86 0.64 -16.80 -23.77
C GLU A 86 1.96 -16.01 -23.59
N ILE A 87 2.03 -15.16 -22.57
CA ILE A 87 3.24 -14.43 -22.16
C ILE A 87 3.62 -14.77 -20.71
N THR A 88 4.79 -14.31 -20.28
CA THR A 88 5.20 -14.37 -18.87
C THR A 88 5.02 -13.01 -18.21
N GLY A 89 4.41 -13.02 -17.03
CA GLY A 89 4.30 -11.85 -16.17
C GLY A 89 4.82 -12.18 -14.77
N GLU A 90 5.60 -11.27 -14.20
CA GLU A 90 6.14 -11.39 -12.85
C GLU A 90 5.69 -10.18 -12.02
N VAL A 91 5.52 -10.39 -10.71
CA VAL A 91 5.11 -9.33 -9.78
C VAL A 91 6.09 -9.29 -8.61
N SER A 92 6.75 -8.15 -8.43
CA SER A 92 7.41 -7.83 -7.16
C SER A 92 6.48 -7.04 -6.26
N PHE A 93 6.52 -7.31 -4.96
CA PHE A 93 5.79 -6.55 -3.96
C PHE A 93 6.57 -6.47 -2.64
N GLU A 94 7.13 -5.30 -2.38
CA GLU A 94 7.96 -4.99 -1.21
C GLU A 94 7.21 -4.09 -0.23
N THR A 95 7.01 -4.54 1.02
CA THR A 95 6.41 -3.68 2.05
C THR A 95 7.50 -2.87 2.73
N GLU A 96 7.66 -1.61 2.36
CA GLU A 96 8.67 -0.71 2.95
C GLU A 96 8.23 -0.10 4.29
N PHE A 97 6.94 0.24 4.41
CA PHE A 97 6.38 0.85 5.61
C PHE A 97 5.22 0.01 6.14
N VAL A 98 5.13 -0.06 7.46
CA VAL A 98 4.12 -0.81 8.21
C VAL A 98 3.36 0.13 9.13
N GLU A 99 2.16 -0.26 9.49
CA GLU A 99 1.25 0.55 10.31
C GLU A 99 1.89 0.88 11.66
N THR A 100 1.88 2.16 12.05
CA THR A 100 2.20 2.53 13.44
C THR A 100 0.99 2.21 14.31
N ILE A 101 1.09 1.12 15.07
CA ILE A 101 0.09 0.68 16.03
C ILE A 101 0.65 0.88 17.42
N ASN A 102 0.07 1.81 18.17
CA ASN A 102 0.44 2.03 19.56
C ASN A 102 0.02 0.85 20.44
N SER A 103 0.91 0.45 21.34
CA SER A 103 0.63 -0.56 22.36
C SER A 103 -0.23 0.02 23.48
N SER A 104 -1.22 -0.73 23.96
CA SER A 104 -2.19 -0.31 24.98
C SER A 104 -1.51 0.23 26.23
N ASP A 105 -0.58 -0.56 26.80
CA ASP A 105 -0.01 -0.28 28.12
C ASP A 105 0.84 1.01 28.08
N GLN A 106 1.58 1.20 26.98
CA GLN A 106 2.42 2.36 26.75
C GLN A 106 1.55 3.59 26.46
N THR A 107 0.45 3.43 25.73
CA THR A 107 -0.52 4.51 25.53
C THR A 107 -1.17 4.94 26.84
N GLU A 108 -1.62 4.00 27.67
CA GLU A 108 -2.19 4.29 28.99
C GLU A 108 -1.19 5.01 29.90
N THR A 109 0.08 4.55 29.89
CA THR A 109 1.15 5.20 30.65
C THR A 109 1.37 6.65 30.21
N VAL A 110 1.40 6.91 28.90
CA VAL A 110 1.57 8.28 28.37
C VAL A 110 0.37 9.16 28.73
N ILE A 111 -0.85 8.63 28.71
CA ILE A 111 -2.06 9.34 29.12
C ILE A 111 -2.01 9.74 30.59
N ALA A 112 -1.68 8.79 31.48
CA ALA A 112 -1.59 9.06 32.92
C ALA A 112 -0.55 10.16 33.23
N VAL A 113 0.63 10.10 32.61
CA VAL A 113 1.67 11.13 32.79
C VAL A 113 1.22 12.49 32.24
N ALA A 114 0.51 12.53 31.11
CA ALA A 114 -0.02 13.79 30.58
C ALA A 114 -1.04 14.43 31.54
N GLU A 115 -1.92 13.63 32.14
CA GLU A 115 -2.90 14.07 33.13
C GLU A 115 -2.22 14.64 34.39
N GLU A 116 -1.19 13.97 34.92
CA GLU A 116 -0.41 14.45 36.07
C GLU A 116 0.28 15.79 35.79
N LEU A 117 0.73 16.00 34.56
CA LEU A 117 1.37 17.25 34.13
C LEU A 117 0.35 18.36 33.77
N GLY A 118 -0.95 18.09 33.85
CA GLY A 118 -2.00 19.04 33.47
C GLY A 118 -2.06 19.31 31.96
N LEU A 119 -1.57 18.38 31.14
CA LEU A 119 -1.60 18.47 29.68
C LEU A 119 -2.88 17.80 29.15
N SER A 120 -3.51 18.41 28.14
CA SER A 120 -4.62 17.76 27.42
C SER A 120 -4.05 16.85 26.33
N LEU A 121 -4.26 15.54 26.50
CA LEU A 121 -3.91 14.50 25.53
C LEU A 121 -5.17 13.72 25.14
N ASP A 122 -5.46 13.65 23.84
CA ASP A 122 -6.47 12.75 23.29
C ASP A 122 -5.85 11.37 23.02
N GLY A 123 -6.18 10.41 23.89
CA GLY A 123 -5.76 9.01 23.78
C GLY A 123 -6.49 8.20 22.71
N ASN A 124 -7.60 8.71 22.16
CA ASN A 124 -8.45 8.02 21.21
C ASN A 124 -8.69 8.85 19.94
N CYS A 125 -7.62 9.40 19.38
CA CYS A 125 -7.74 10.21 18.18
C CYS A 125 -8.02 9.37 16.94
N GLU A 126 -8.65 10.01 15.94
CA GLU A 126 -8.92 9.40 14.65
C GLU A 126 -7.62 9.03 13.91
N PRO A 127 -7.60 7.89 13.20
CA PRO A 127 -6.40 7.46 12.51
C PRO A 127 -5.90 8.44 11.45
N MET A 128 -4.60 8.75 11.47
CA MET A 128 -4.00 9.72 10.56
C MET A 128 -3.16 9.10 9.45
N SER A 129 -3.35 9.59 8.22
CA SER A 129 -2.86 8.98 6.98
C SER A 129 -1.46 9.44 6.55
N PHE A 130 -0.57 9.81 7.47
CA PHE A 130 0.84 10.12 7.16
C PHE A 130 1.75 8.95 7.54
N SER A 131 2.88 8.83 6.87
CA SER A 131 3.88 7.78 7.13
C SER A 131 4.84 8.20 8.23
N GLU A 132 5.19 7.26 9.09
CA GLU A 132 6.17 7.44 10.16
C GLU A 132 7.01 6.16 10.28
N ASP A 133 8.32 6.30 10.50
CA ASP A 133 9.23 5.15 10.59
C ASP A 133 9.23 4.47 11.97
N PHE A 134 8.61 5.12 12.96
CA PHE A 134 8.43 4.60 14.33
C PHE A 134 7.80 3.21 14.36
N ALA A 135 6.96 2.86 13.39
CA ALA A 135 6.33 1.54 13.28
C ALA A 135 7.33 0.38 13.30
N HIS A 136 8.51 0.59 12.71
CA HIS A 136 9.58 -0.42 12.70
C HIS A 136 10.15 -0.66 14.10
N PHE A 137 10.25 0.39 14.91
CA PHE A 137 10.67 0.28 16.31
C PHE A 137 9.57 -0.37 17.16
N SER A 138 8.31 0.09 17.01
CA SER A 138 7.20 -0.39 17.82
C SER A 138 6.83 -1.85 17.56
N ASN A 139 7.17 -2.38 16.37
CA ASN A 139 7.04 -3.80 16.05
C ASN A 139 8.06 -4.70 16.76
N VAL A 140 9.19 -4.15 17.20
CA VAL A 140 10.22 -4.90 17.94
C VAL A 140 10.05 -4.72 19.45
N VAL A 141 9.73 -3.49 19.89
CA VAL A 141 9.53 -3.15 21.31
C VAL A 141 8.22 -2.38 21.46
N PRO A 142 7.31 -2.76 22.36
CA PRO A 142 6.06 -2.03 22.59
C PRO A 142 6.30 -0.53 22.82
N GLY A 143 5.65 0.30 22.03
CA GLY A 143 5.85 1.76 22.02
C GLY A 143 4.55 2.52 21.84
N CYS A 144 4.60 3.83 22.15
CA CYS A 144 3.51 4.76 21.92
C CYS A 144 4.02 6.02 21.23
N PHE A 145 3.52 6.26 20.03
CA PHE A 145 3.77 7.46 19.24
C PHE A 145 2.65 8.49 19.44
N PHE A 146 3.06 9.70 19.80
CA PHE A 146 2.16 10.84 20.02
C PHE A 146 2.87 12.13 19.62
N PHE A 147 2.11 13.16 19.26
CA PHE A 147 2.65 14.45 18.86
C PHE A 147 1.68 15.57 19.24
N ARG A 148 2.16 16.82 19.18
CA ARG A 148 1.37 18.00 19.49
C ARG A 148 0.80 18.60 18.21
N GLN A 149 -0.53 18.66 18.10
CA GLN A 149 -1.22 19.32 16.99
C GLN A 149 -1.67 20.71 17.45
N TRP A 150 -0.97 21.77 17.03
CA TRP A 150 -1.20 23.23 17.13
C TRP A 150 -1.77 23.84 18.46
N THR A 151 -2.60 23.14 19.24
CA THR A 151 -3.09 23.48 20.58
C THR A 151 -3.19 22.29 21.57
N ASN A 152 -3.17 21.01 21.16
CA ASN A 152 -3.31 19.82 22.05
C ASN A 152 -2.38 18.64 21.68
N TRP A 153 -2.18 17.68 22.60
CA TRP A 153 -1.44 16.43 22.34
C TRP A 153 -2.38 15.32 21.85
N MET A 154 -1.93 14.42 20.97
CA MET A 154 -2.75 13.30 20.43
C MET A 154 -1.92 12.01 20.26
N CYS A 155 -2.49 10.85 20.68
CA CYS A 155 -1.93 9.51 20.49
C CYS A 155 -2.44 8.87 19.19
N ILE A 156 -1.54 8.48 18.28
CA ILE A 156 -1.93 8.04 16.93
C ILE A 156 -2.34 6.56 16.89
N LYS A 157 -3.39 6.25 16.13
CA LYS A 157 -3.57 4.96 15.46
C LYS A 157 -3.35 5.21 13.97
N SER A 158 -2.40 4.59 13.28
CA SER A 158 -2.11 4.96 11.87
C SER A 158 -2.68 3.96 10.86
N PRO A 159 -3.24 4.44 9.74
CA PRO A 159 -3.28 3.74 8.47
C PRO A 159 -2.15 4.23 7.54
N THR A 160 -1.23 3.35 7.15
CA THR A 160 0.05 3.71 6.50
C THR A 160 -0.03 4.10 5.01
N LEU A 161 0.99 4.85 4.56
CA LEU A 161 1.20 5.37 3.20
C LEU A 161 2.62 5.03 2.65
N LYS A 162 2.72 4.60 1.38
CA LYS A 162 3.92 4.45 0.46
C LYS A 162 4.95 3.35 0.83
N PHE A 163 5.82 2.78 -0.03
CA PHE A 163 6.15 2.82 -1.47
C PHE A 163 6.13 1.37 -2.01
N LEU A 164 5.82 1.14 -3.30
CA LEU A 164 6.00 -0.18 -3.95
C LEU A 164 6.81 -0.05 -5.26
N ARG A 165 7.67 -1.03 -5.51
CA ARG A 165 8.22 -1.33 -6.83
C ARG A 165 7.47 -2.56 -7.34
N LEU A 166 6.72 -2.41 -8.42
CA LEU A 166 6.28 -3.55 -9.22
C LEU A 166 7.47 -4.08 -10.03
#